data_AF-I3SJK0-F1
#
_entry.id   AF-I3SJK0-F1
#
_cell.length_a   1.000
_cell.length_b   1.000
_cell.length_c   1.000
_cell.angle_alpha   90.00
_cell.angle_beta   90.00
_cell.angle_gamma   90.00
#
_symmetry.space_group_name_H-M   'P 1'
#
loop_
_entity.id
_entity.type
_entity.pdbx_description
1 polymer ?
#
loop_
_entity_poly.entity_id
_entity_poly.type
_entity_poly.pdbx_seq_one_letter_code
_entity_poly.pdbx_strand_id
1 'polypeptide(L)'
;MYASSLTHKLAGNETHYSIIKQGQFVHIDDLCLAHIFLFEHPEGEGRYVCSACDANIHDIANLINSKYPEYKVPTKFKNIPDQLELVRFSSKKIKDIGFQFKYSLEDMYIAGIDMCREKGLLPKHAKTPGNGITQK
;
A
#
# COMPACT_ATOMS: atom_id res chain seq x y z
N MET A 1 1.08 6.06 -0.59
CA MET A 1 0.49 5.32 0.55
C MET A 1 0.74 6.15 1.82
N TYR A 2 -0.29 6.52 2.58
CA TYR A 2 -0.10 7.31 3.80
C TYR A 2 0.60 6.45 4.86
N ALA A 3 1.70 6.93 5.46
CA ALA A 3 2.47 6.18 6.45
C ALA A 3 1.60 5.68 7.62
N SER A 4 0.58 6.45 8.01
CA SER A 4 -0.41 6.06 9.04
C SER A 4 -1.22 4.82 8.65
N SER A 5 -1.61 4.67 7.40
CA SER A 5 -2.37 3.49 6.94
C SER A 5 -1.53 2.21 6.96
N LEU A 6 -0.21 2.33 6.79
CA LEU A 6 0.72 1.21 6.83
C LEU A 6 1.01 0.75 8.27
N THR A 7 1.23 1.69 9.20
CA THR A 7 1.47 1.38 10.61
C THR A 7 0.26 0.72 11.27
N HIS A 8 -0.96 1.16 10.95
CA HIS A 8 -2.20 0.54 11.47
C HIS A 8 -2.40 -0.90 10.97
N LYS A 9 -2.06 -1.19 9.70
CA LYS A 9 -2.10 -2.57 9.16
C LYS A 9 -1.10 -3.48 9.87
N LEU A 10 0.12 -2.99 10.09
CA LEU A 10 1.18 -3.75 10.76
C LEU A 10 0.89 -3.96 12.26
N ALA A 11 0.18 -3.05 12.90
CA ALA A 11 -0.21 -3.14 14.31
C ALA A 11 -1.44 -4.01 14.57
N GLY A 12 -2.09 -4.56 13.53
CA GLY A 12 -3.25 -5.45 13.68
C GLY A 12 -4.54 -4.74 14.11
N ASN A 13 -4.65 -3.42 13.93
CA ASN A 13 -5.84 -2.69 14.33
C ASN A 13 -6.99 -2.91 13.33
N GLU A 14 -8.02 -3.65 13.76
CA GLU A 14 -9.12 -4.13 12.90
C GLU A 14 -10.06 -3.03 12.40
N THR A 15 -10.08 -1.87 13.05
CA THR A 15 -11.07 -0.81 12.78
C THR A 15 -11.01 -0.24 11.36
N HIS A 16 -9.87 -0.38 10.66
CA HIS A 16 -9.65 0.21 9.34
C HIS A 16 -9.71 -0.82 8.19
N TYR A 17 -9.88 -2.12 8.48
CA TYR A 17 -9.82 -3.18 7.47
C TYR A 17 -10.89 -3.02 6.37
N SER A 18 -12.09 -2.56 6.73
CA SER A 18 -13.17 -2.30 5.77
C SER A 18 -12.84 -1.20 4.76
N ILE A 19 -12.05 -0.21 5.16
CA ILE A 19 -11.63 0.93 4.32
C ILE A 19 -10.49 0.52 3.38
N ILE A 20 -9.61 -0.38 3.83
CA ILE A 20 -8.39 -0.76 3.10
C ILE A 20 -8.46 -2.13 2.41
N LYS A 21 -9.67 -2.72 2.32
CA LYS A 21 -9.90 -4.05 1.75
C LYS A 21 -9.51 -4.17 0.28
N GLN A 22 -9.68 -3.10 -0.49
CA GLN A 22 -9.37 -3.00 -1.93
C GLN A 22 -8.75 -1.63 -2.16
N GLY A 23 -7.50 -1.59 -2.59
CA GLY A 23 -6.73 -0.35 -2.76
C GLY A 23 -6.21 -0.18 -4.18
N GLN A 24 -6.06 1.08 -4.57
CA GLN A 24 -5.38 1.50 -5.79
C GLN A 24 -4.12 2.26 -5.41
N PHE A 25 -3.01 1.95 -6.08
CA PHE A 25 -1.68 2.37 -5.69
C PHE A 25 -0.94 3.00 -6.87
N VAL A 26 -0.14 4.01 -6.55
CA VAL A 26 0.82 4.63 -7.45
C VAL A 26 2.06 4.99 -6.64
N HIS A 27 3.23 4.80 -7.24
CA HIS A 27 4.49 5.17 -6.61
C HIS A 27 4.59 6.69 -6.56
N ILE A 28 5.21 7.23 -5.50
CA ILE A 28 5.29 8.68 -5.31
C ILE A 28 6.08 9.35 -6.45
N ASP A 29 7.16 8.72 -6.91
CA ASP A 29 7.95 9.26 -8.02
C ASP A 29 7.18 9.20 -9.35
N ASP A 30 6.42 8.13 -9.61
CA ASP A 30 5.55 8.07 -10.79
C ASP A 30 4.47 9.15 -10.74
N LEU A 31 3.91 9.44 -9.56
CA LEU A 31 2.92 10.52 -9.40
C LEU A 31 3.55 11.89 -9.68
N CYS A 32 4.74 12.17 -9.15
CA CYS A 32 5.48 13.40 -9.41
C CYS A 32 5.82 13.55 -10.90
N LEU A 33 6.31 12.48 -11.53
CA LEU A 33 6.61 12.47 -12.96
C LEU A 33 5.34 12.64 -13.80
N ALA A 34 4.21 12.06 -13.40
CA ALA A 34 2.93 12.26 -14.07
C ALA A 34 2.47 13.72 -14.02
N HIS A 35 2.70 14.42 -12.90
CA HIS A 35 2.42 15.85 -12.78
C HIS A 35 3.26 16.69 -13.74
N ILE A 36 4.57 16.44 -13.81
CA ILE A 36 5.47 17.13 -14.74
C ILE A 36 5.07 16.83 -16.19
N PHE A 37 4.84 15.54 -16.49
CA PHE A 37 4.44 15.08 -17.80
C PHE A 37 3.15 15.78 -18.29
N LEU A 38 2.10 15.82 -17.47
CA LEU A 38 0.85 16.50 -17.83
C LEU A 38 1.00 18.01 -17.97
N PHE A 39 1.92 18.62 -17.22
CA PHE A 39 2.22 20.04 -17.37
C PHE A 39 2.93 20.34 -18.71
N GLU A 40 3.79 19.45 -19.17
CA GLU A 40 4.54 19.59 -20.43
C GLU A 40 3.75 19.21 -21.68
N HIS A 41 2.60 18.54 -21.55
CA HIS A 41 1.74 18.11 -22.66
C HIS A 41 0.51 19.02 -22.76
N PRO A 42 0.54 20.10 -23.56
CA PRO A 42 -0.55 21.08 -23.66
C PRO A 42 -1.86 20.52 -24.22
N GLU A 43 -1.83 19.36 -24.90
CA GLU A 43 -3.00 18.58 -25.31
C GLU A 43 -3.72 17.88 -24.14
N GLY A 44 -3.12 17.89 -22.95
CA GLY A 44 -3.66 17.26 -21.75
C GLY A 44 -4.83 18.02 -21.16
N GLU A 45 -6.06 17.72 -21.57
CA GLU A 45 -7.25 18.42 -21.07
C GLU A 45 -7.98 17.66 -19.95
N GLY A 46 -8.38 18.39 -18.91
CA GLY A 46 -9.28 17.91 -17.87
C GLY A 46 -8.62 16.97 -16.86
N ARG A 47 -9.38 15.96 -16.39
CA ARG A 47 -8.95 15.08 -15.29
C ARG A 47 -8.23 13.84 -15.79
N TYR A 48 -7.21 13.42 -15.06
CA TYR A 48 -6.44 12.20 -15.28
C TYR A 48 -6.41 11.33 -14.03
N VAL A 49 -6.60 10.02 -14.21
CA VAL A 49 -6.40 9.03 -13.15
C VAL A 49 -4.94 8.58 -13.20
N CYS A 50 -4.26 8.68 -12.06
CA CYS A 50 -2.87 8.26 -11.89
C CYS A 50 -2.81 7.11 -10.88
N SER A 51 -3.03 5.89 -11.37
CA SER A 51 -3.04 4.65 -10.60
C SER A 51 -2.32 3.54 -11.39
N ALA A 52 -1.28 2.96 -10.81
CA ALA A 52 -0.43 1.97 -11.46
C ALA A 52 -0.85 0.52 -11.15
N CYS A 53 -1.24 0.26 -9.90
CA CYS A 53 -1.51 -1.08 -9.40
C CYS A 53 -2.83 -1.14 -8.60
N ASP A 54 -3.50 -2.28 -8.65
CA ASP A 54 -4.64 -2.64 -7.81
C ASP A 54 -4.29 -3.86 -6.97
N ALA A 55 -4.64 -3.83 -5.69
CA ALA A 55 -4.42 -4.94 -4.77
C ALA A 55 -5.45 -4.94 -3.64
N ASN A 56 -5.83 -6.12 -3.18
CA ASN A 56 -6.66 -6.26 -1.99
C ASN A 56 -5.80 -6.42 -0.72
N ILE A 57 -6.46 -6.43 0.43
CA ILE A 57 -5.78 -6.53 1.74
C ILE A 57 -5.01 -7.85 1.90
N HIS A 58 -5.46 -8.94 1.28
CA HIS A 58 -4.76 -10.24 1.32
C HIS A 58 -3.48 -10.21 0.48
N ASP A 59 -3.51 -9.62 -0.72
CA ASP A 59 -2.33 -9.45 -1.57
C ASP A 59 -1.23 -8.68 -0.83
N ILE A 60 -1.62 -7.60 -0.15
CA ILE A 60 -0.72 -6.76 0.65
C ILE A 60 -0.18 -7.53 1.87
N ALA A 61 -1.04 -8.26 2.59
CA ALA A 61 -0.61 -9.05 3.74
C ALA A 61 0.38 -10.15 3.33
N ASN A 62 0.13 -10.82 2.21
CA ASN A 62 1.01 -11.85 1.66
C ASN A 62 2.35 -11.26 1.22
N LEU A 63 2.34 -10.12 0.52
CA LEU A 63 3.54 -9.39 0.11
C LEU A 63 4.41 -9.04 1.34
N ILE A 64 3.79 -8.45 2.38
CA ILE A 64 4.52 -8.06 3.59
C ILE A 64 5.06 -9.29 4.30
N ASN A 65 4.28 -10.36 4.48
CA ASN A 65 4.77 -11.57 5.15
C ASN A 65 5.87 -12.28 4.36
N SER A 66 5.88 -12.18 3.02
CA SER A 66 6.93 -12.75 2.19
C SER A 66 8.25 -11.97 2.30
N LYS A 67 8.20 -10.65 2.42
CA LYS A 67 9.40 -9.78 2.45
C LYS A 67 9.88 -9.46 3.86
N TYR A 68 8.95 -9.44 4.81
CA TYR A 68 9.14 -9.04 6.20
C TYR A 68 8.42 -10.01 7.15
N PRO A 69 8.79 -11.31 7.17
CA PRO A 69 8.15 -12.33 8.00
C PRO A 69 8.15 -12.01 9.50
N GLU A 70 9.08 -11.17 9.95
CA GLU A 70 9.19 -10.68 11.34
C GLU A 70 7.99 -9.88 11.82
N TYR A 71 7.16 -9.30 10.93
CA TYR A 71 5.97 -8.54 11.31
C TYR A 71 4.74 -9.41 11.59
N LYS A 72 4.70 -10.65 11.06
CA LYS A 72 3.59 -11.60 11.26
C LYS A 72 2.21 -10.98 11.01
N VAL A 73 2.05 -10.35 9.85
CA VAL A 73 0.79 -9.66 9.50
C VAL A 73 -0.33 -10.68 9.37
N PRO A 74 -1.53 -10.43 9.94
CA PRO A 74 -2.68 -11.31 9.75
C PRO A 74 -3.00 -11.52 8.28
N THR A 75 -3.33 -12.75 7.87
CA THR A 75 -3.79 -13.08 6.51
C THR A 75 -5.30 -13.32 6.43
N LYS A 76 -5.95 -13.47 7.60
CA LYS A 76 -7.40 -13.58 7.75
C LYS A 76 -7.92 -12.32 8.44
N PHE A 77 -8.99 -11.77 7.90
CA PHE A 77 -9.57 -10.52 8.37
C PHE A 77 -11.05 -10.72 8.65
N LYS A 78 -11.50 -10.34 9.85
CA LYS A 78 -12.90 -10.50 10.25
C LYS A 78 -13.82 -9.69 9.32
N ASN A 79 -14.93 -10.28 8.89
CA ASN A 79 -15.92 -9.67 7.99
C ASN A 79 -15.38 -9.29 6.59
N ILE A 80 -14.26 -9.87 6.18
CA ILE A 80 -13.66 -9.69 4.86
C ILE A 80 -13.54 -11.09 4.23
N PRO A 81 -14.18 -11.34 3.08
CA PRO A 81 -14.09 -12.64 2.40
C PRO A 81 -12.65 -12.94 1.97
N ASP A 82 -12.20 -14.19 2.10
CA ASP A 82 -10.86 -14.62 1.68
C ASP A 82 -10.61 -14.42 0.17
N GLN A 83 -11.67 -14.42 -0.63
CA GLN A 83 -11.64 -14.08 -2.05
C GLN A 83 -12.33 -12.74 -2.26
N LEU A 84 -11.54 -11.74 -2.61
CA LEU A 84 -12.00 -10.39 -2.94
C LEU A 84 -11.57 -10.05 -4.36
N GLU A 85 -12.54 -9.66 -5.18
CA GLU A 85 -12.26 -9.07 -6.48
C GLU A 85 -11.45 -7.77 -6.33
N LEU A 86 -10.72 -7.41 -7.38
CA LEU A 86 -9.97 -6.16 -7.41
C LEU A 86 -10.83 -5.03 -7.98
N VAL A 87 -10.86 -3.90 -7.28
CA VAL A 87 -11.45 -2.67 -7.83
C VAL A 87 -10.37 -1.95 -8.62
N ARG A 88 -10.58 -1.81 -9.92
CA ARG A 88 -9.59 -1.28 -10.86
C ARG A 88 -9.87 0.16 -11.26
N PHE A 89 -8.85 0.99 -11.18
CA PHE A 89 -8.89 2.35 -11.71
C PHE A 89 -8.21 2.39 -13.07
N SER A 90 -8.87 2.98 -14.05
CA SER A 90 -8.34 3.07 -15.41
C SER A 90 -7.47 4.30 -15.58
N SER A 91 -6.15 4.09 -15.57
CA SER A 91 -5.16 5.09 -15.99
C SER A 91 -4.92 5.06 -17.50
N LYS A 92 -5.88 4.55 -18.29
CA LYS A 92 -5.74 4.44 -19.75
C LYS A 92 -5.48 5.80 -20.39
N LYS A 93 -6.21 6.84 -19.98
CA LYS A 93 -6.09 8.19 -20.55
C LYS A 93 -4.67 8.75 -20.49
N ILE A 94 -3.96 8.63 -19.36
CA ILE A 94 -2.59 9.14 -19.21
C ILE A 94 -1.58 8.26 -19.97
N LYS A 95 -1.83 6.94 -20.05
CA LYS A 95 -0.98 6.00 -20.79
C LYS A 95 -1.11 6.19 -22.31
N ASP A 96 -2.31 6.48 -22.79
CA ASP A 96 -2.58 6.68 -24.22
C ASP A 96 -1.84 7.90 -24.80
N ILE A 97 -1.54 8.91 -23.97
CA ILE A 97 -0.72 10.07 -24.36
C ILE A 97 0.78 9.85 -24.14
N GLY A 98 1.20 8.67 -23.66
CA GLY A 98 2.60 8.26 -23.61
C GLY A 98 3.22 8.11 -22.22
N PHE A 99 2.49 8.40 -21.14
CA PHE A 99 3.01 8.23 -19.79
C PHE A 99 3.18 6.75 -19.43
N GLN A 100 4.31 6.39 -18.80
CA GLN A 100 4.60 5.03 -18.37
C GLN A 100 4.92 4.99 -16.88
N PHE A 101 4.21 4.13 -16.15
CA PHE A 101 4.51 3.81 -14.76
C PHE A 101 5.74 2.90 -14.71
N LYS A 102 6.68 3.20 -13.82
CA LYS A 102 7.97 2.49 -13.73
C LYS A 102 8.02 1.52 -12.56
N TYR A 103 7.21 1.75 -11.52
CA TYR A 103 7.33 1.03 -10.25
C TYR A 103 6.16 0.08 -10.03
N SER A 104 6.49 -1.08 -9.45
CA SER A 104 5.52 -2.09 -9.05
C SER A 104 4.96 -1.83 -7.65
N LEU A 105 3.90 -2.56 -7.28
CA LEU A 105 3.37 -2.56 -5.92
C LEU A 105 4.43 -2.98 -4.88
N GLU A 106 5.27 -3.95 -5.24
CA GLU A 106 6.35 -4.44 -4.38
C GLU A 106 7.35 -3.33 -4.08
N ASP A 107 7.79 -2.59 -5.11
CA ASP A 107 8.73 -1.46 -4.94
C ASP A 107 8.16 -0.41 -3.97
N MET A 108 6.88 -0.08 -4.11
CA MET A 108 6.19 0.89 -3.25
C MET A 108 6.16 0.44 -1.77
N TYR A 109 5.84 -0.83 -1.53
CA TYR A 109 5.72 -1.35 -0.16
C TYR A 109 7.08 -1.56 0.49
N ILE A 110 8.06 -2.09 -0.25
CA ILE A 110 9.42 -2.32 0.26
C ILE A 110 10.07 -0.98 0.62
N ALA A 111 10.12 -0.03 -0.32
CA ALA A 111 10.73 1.27 -0.07
C ALA A 111 10.03 2.02 1.07
N GLY A 112 8.69 1.93 1.16
CA GLY A 112 7.93 2.54 2.24
C GLY A 112 8.22 1.94 3.61
N ILE A 113 8.28 0.62 3.72
CA ILE A 113 8.56 -0.09 4.99
C ILE A 113 10.01 0.15 5.43
N ASP A 114 10.97 0.04 4.52
CA ASP A 114 12.40 0.22 4.81
C ASP A 114 12.67 1.66 5.26
N MET A 115 12.14 2.65 4.56
CA MET A 115 12.25 4.05 4.99
C MET A 115 11.64 4.27 6.38
N CYS A 116 10.47 3.68 6.67
CA CYS A 116 9.86 3.79 8.00
C CYS A 116 10.72 3.12 9.09
N ARG A 117 11.40 2.00 8.79
CA ARG A 117 12.34 1.35 9.72
C ARG A 117 13.56 2.21 9.99
N GLU A 118 14.16 2.77 8.94
CA GLU A 118 15.34 3.63 9.03
C GLU A 118 15.05 4.90 9.85
N LYS A 119 13.85 5.46 9.69
CA LYS A 119 13.40 6.64 10.44
C LYS A 119 12.84 6.31 11.84
N GLY A 120 12.84 5.04 12.25
CA GLY A 120 12.33 4.61 13.56
C GLY A 120 10.81 4.73 13.71
N LEU A 121 10.07 4.88 12.61
CA LEU A 121 8.60 4.91 12.57
C LEU A 121 7.99 3.51 12.64
N LEU A 122 8.77 2.48 12.30
CA LEU A 122 8.41 1.07 12.45
C LEU A 122 9.49 0.29 13.21
N PRO A 123 9.10 -0.62 14.12
CA PRO A 123 10.06 -1.47 14.81
C PRO A 123 10.66 -2.51 13.85
N LYS A 124 11.95 -2.82 14.01
CA LYS A 124 12.65 -3.84 13.19
C LYS A 124 12.20 -5.28 13.49
N HIS A 125 11.58 -5.52 14.64
CA HIS A 125 11.04 -6.81 15.05
C HIS A 125 9.64 -6.62 15.64
N ALA A 126 8.71 -7.55 15.37
CA ALA A 126 7.41 -7.52 16.05
C ALA A 126 7.61 -7.62 17.57
N LYS A 127 6.93 -6.75 18.32
CA LYS A 127 6.85 -6.90 19.79
C LYS A 127 6.07 -8.19 20.06
N THR A 128 6.71 -9.16 20.72
CA THR A 128 5.99 -10.30 21.30
C THR A 128 4.88 -9.77 22.22
N PRO A 129 3.64 -10.28 22.15
CA PRO A 129 2.64 -9.95 23.17
C PRO A 129 3.22 -10.38 24.52
N GLY A 130 3.50 -9.41 25.39
CA GLY A 130 3.98 -9.69 26.74
C GLY A 130 2.89 -10.45 27.49
N ASN A 131 3.15 -11.72 27.79
CA ASN A 131 2.44 -12.45 28.84
C ASN A 131 2.70 -11.73 30.16
N GLY A 132 1.77 -10.87 30.56
CA GLY A 132 1.71 -10.26 31.88
C GLY A 132 0.56 -10.86 32.68
N ILE A 133 0.69 -12.12 33.08
CA ILE A 133 -0.03 -12.63 34.26
C ILE A 133 0.67 -11.99 35.47
N THR A 134 -0.03 -11.19 36.26
CA THR A 134 0.33 -11.05 37.68
C THR A 134 -0.94 -10.88 38.48
N GLN A 135 -1.23 -11.92 39.25
CA GLN A 135 -2.16 -11.91 40.36
C GLN A 135 -1.72 -10.85 41.39
N LYS A 136 -2.65 -10.01 41.84
CA LYS A 136 -2.89 -9.80 43.27
C LYS A 136 -4.28 -9.24 43.49
#